data_AF-A0A096BZB5-F1
#
_entry.id   AF-A0A096BZB5-F1
#
_cell.length_a   1.000
_cell.length_b   1.000
_cell.length_c   1.000
_cell.angle_alpha   90.00
_cell.angle_beta   90.00
_cell.angle_gamma   90.00
#
_symmetry.space_group_name_H-M   'P 1'
#
loop_
_entity.id
_entity.type
_entity.pdbx_description
1 polymer ?
#
loop_
_entity_poly.entity_id
_entity_poly.type
_entity_poly.pdbx_seq_one_letter_code
_entity_poly.pdbx_strand_id
1 'polypeptide(L)'
;MDKKELKSVLHPFYTRGFKFIAKDKDDGVHIYKSKPTKEKECWVTNGVVCRLVSSDEKSFNIFFGDIKFEDKEPFDIVKAMNTIE
;
A
#
# COMPACT_ATOMS: atom_id res chain seq x y z
N MET A 1 -3.83 -1.15 15.13
CA MET A 1 -4.66 -1.96 14.22
C MET A 1 -4.53 -3.42 14.62
N ASP A 2 -5.65 -4.15 14.66
CA ASP A 2 -5.63 -5.60 14.89
C ASP A 2 -5.06 -6.34 13.67
N LYS A 3 -4.23 -7.36 13.90
CA LYS A 3 -3.59 -8.12 12.81
C LYS A 3 -4.62 -8.78 11.88
N LYS A 4 -5.77 -9.23 12.41
CA LYS A 4 -6.84 -9.88 11.66
C LYS A 4 -7.56 -8.88 10.74
N GLU A 5 -7.78 -7.66 11.20
CA GLU A 5 -8.34 -6.59 10.37
C GLU A 5 -7.40 -6.23 9.23
N LEU A 6 -6.11 -6.05 9.51
CA LEU A 6 -5.10 -5.81 8.47
C LEU A 6 -5.08 -6.93 7.42
N LYS A 7 -5.11 -8.19 7.85
CA LYS A 7 -5.16 -9.35 6.94
C LYS A 7 -6.40 -9.30 6.05
N SER A 8 -7.56 -8.98 6.62
CA SER A 8 -8.82 -8.86 5.89
C SER A 8 -8.76 -7.77 4.80
N VAL A 9 -8.17 -6.61 5.12
CA VAL A 9 -7.98 -5.50 4.18
C VAL A 9 -6.97 -5.84 3.09
N LEU A 10 -5.86 -6.51 3.42
CA LEU A 10 -4.79 -6.84 2.48
C LEU A 10 -5.11 -8.03 1.57
N HIS A 11 -5.90 -8.99 2.05
CA HIS A 11 -6.14 -10.26 1.35
C HIS A 11 -6.70 -10.11 -0.09
N PRO A 12 -7.68 -9.23 -0.38
CA PRO A 12 -8.15 -9.01 -1.74
C PRO A 12 -7.07 -8.47 -2.69
N PHE A 13 -6.15 -7.64 -2.20
CA PHE A 13 -5.05 -7.11 -3.00
C PHE A 13 -3.98 -8.16 -3.23
N TYR A 14 -3.63 -8.90 -2.18
CA TYR A 14 -2.67 -9.99 -2.26
C TYR A 14 -3.11 -11.07 -3.27
N THR A 15 -4.37 -11.51 -3.20
CA THR A 15 -4.94 -12.50 -4.14
C THR A 15 -5.00 -11.99 -5.59
N ARG A 16 -5.10 -10.69 -5.81
CA ARG A 16 -5.00 -10.04 -7.14
C ARG A 16 -3.56 -9.82 -7.61
N GLY A 17 -2.57 -10.22 -6.82
CA GLY A 17 -1.14 -10.16 -7.12
C GLY A 17 -0.47 -8.82 -6.82
N PHE A 18 -1.11 -7.94 -6.04
CA PHE A 18 -0.45 -6.74 -5.52
C PHE A 18 0.50 -7.10 -4.38
N LYS A 19 1.65 -6.45 -4.36
CA LYS A 19 2.76 -6.76 -3.46
C LYS A 19 3.18 -5.58 -2.60
N PHE A 20 2.95 -4.36 -3.07
CA PHE A 20 3.43 -3.16 -2.37
C PHE A 20 2.33 -2.11 -2.26
N ILE A 21 2.41 -1.32 -1.19
CA ILE A 21 1.60 -0.12 -0.96
C ILE A 21 2.59 1.03 -0.72
N ALA A 22 2.35 2.18 -1.32
CA ALA A 22 3.11 3.37 -1.01
C ALA A 22 2.21 4.60 -1.03
N LYS A 23 2.64 5.63 -0.29
CA LYS A 23 1.95 6.90 -0.21
C LYS A 23 2.76 7.98 -0.91
N ASP A 24 2.11 8.72 -1.78
CA ASP A 24 2.67 9.90 -2.45
C ASP A 24 2.62 11.10 -1.50
N LYS A 25 3.33 12.17 -1.87
CA LYS A 25 3.42 13.39 -1.05
C LYS A 25 2.08 14.13 -0.93
N ASP A 26 1.16 13.91 -1.86
CA ASP A 26 -0.21 14.46 -1.86
C ASP A 26 -1.20 13.62 -1.04
N ASP A 27 -0.70 12.73 -0.18
CA ASP A 27 -1.46 11.71 0.56
C ASP A 27 -2.14 10.65 -0.33
N GLY A 28 -1.87 10.62 -1.63
CA GLY A 28 -2.34 9.57 -2.52
C GLY A 28 -1.81 8.20 -2.11
N VAL A 29 -2.70 7.24 -1.88
CA VAL A 29 -2.32 5.84 -1.59
C VAL A 29 -2.40 5.01 -2.86
N HIS A 30 -1.31 4.32 -3.16
CA HIS A 30 -1.15 3.53 -4.37
C HIS A 30 -0.74 2.11 -4.04
N ILE A 31 -1.27 1.16 -4.82
CA ILE A 31 -0.91 -0.26 -4.73
C ILE A 31 -0.22 -0.73 -6.00
N TYR A 32 0.80 -1.59 -5.84
CA TYR A 32 1.72 -1.95 -6.91
C TYR A 32 1.96 -3.46 -6.98
N LYS A 33 2.06 -4.01 -8.20
CA LYS A 33 2.48 -5.41 -8.42
C LYS A 33 4.00 -5.60 -8.45
N SER A 34 4.72 -4.53 -8.78
CA SER A 34 6.19 -4.46 -8.80
C SER A 34 6.67 -3.43 -7.78
N LYS A 35 7.90 -3.59 -7.27
CA LYS A 35 8.44 -2.64 -6.29
C LYS A 35 8.54 -1.25 -6.92
N PRO A 36 7.85 -0.22 -6.41
CA PRO A 36 8.00 1.12 -6.91
C PRO A 36 9.31 1.76 -6.46
N THR A 37 9.74 2.79 -7.18
CA THR A 37 10.85 3.68 -6.84
C THR A 37 10.29 5.05 -6.49
N LYS A 38 10.89 5.70 -5.50
CA LYS A 38 10.49 7.05 -5.10
C LYS A 38 11.10 8.08 -6.05
N GLU A 39 10.28 8.95 -6.60
CA GLU A 39 10.67 10.03 -7.51
C GLU A 39 10.03 11.35 -7.08
N LYS A 40 10.83 12.38 -6.81
CA LYS A 40 10.41 13.74 -6.42
C LYS A 40 9.31 13.78 -5.35
N GLU A 41 8.05 13.58 -5.75
CA GLU A 41 6.84 13.71 -4.92
C GLU A 41 5.93 12.47 -4.95
N CYS A 42 6.29 11.42 -5.69
CA CYS A 42 5.47 10.22 -5.83
C CYS A 42 6.30 8.94 -5.88
N TRP A 43 5.61 7.80 -5.77
CA TRP A 43 6.16 6.49 -6.04
C TRP A 43 5.77 6.06 -7.46
N VAL A 44 6.73 5.59 -8.23
CA VAL A 44 6.52 5.21 -9.62
C VAL A 44 6.97 3.77 -9.86
N THR A 45 6.38 3.12 -10.87
CA THR A 45 6.81 1.81 -11.31
C THR A 45 6.61 1.67 -12.81
N ASN A 46 7.39 0.80 -13.44
CA ASN A 46 7.17 0.40 -14.84
C ASN A 46 6.03 -0.65 -14.96
N GLY A 47 5.47 -1.11 -13.84
CA GLY A 47 4.43 -2.14 -13.79
C GLY A 47 3.01 -1.59 -13.58
N VAL A 48 2.09 -2.50 -13.23
CA VAL A 48 0.70 -2.15 -12.91
C VAL A 48 0.63 -1.43 -11.56
N VAL A 49 0.03 -0.24 -11.58
CA VAL A 49 -0.32 0.57 -10.41
C VAL A 49 -1.83 0.82 -10.40
N CYS A 50 -2.43 0.79 -9.22
CA CYS A 50 -3.79 1.29 -9.02
C CYS A 50 -3.74 2.39 -7.95
N ARG A 51 -4.24 3.57 -8.30
CA ARG A 51 -4.57 4.61 -7.31
C ARG A 51 -5.86 4.19 -6.62
N LEU A 52 -5.87 4.23 -5.30
CA LEU A 52 -7.11 4.07 -4.55
C LEU A 52 -7.80 5.43 -4.52
N VAL A 53 -8.88 5.59 -5.29
CA VAL A 53 -9.64 6.85 -5.41
C VAL A 53 -11.06 6.66 -4.84
N SER A 54 -11.32 7.35 -3.71
CA SER A 54 -12.63 7.76 -3.16
C SER A 54 -13.58 6.75 -2.50
N SER A 55 -14.43 7.31 -1.60
CA SER A 55 -15.26 6.72 -0.53
C SER A 55 -14.49 6.01 0.57
N ASP A 56 -13.54 5.16 0.19
CA ASP A 56 -12.72 4.36 1.12
C ASP A 56 -11.38 4.99 1.45
N GLU A 57 -11.02 6.12 0.83
CA GLU A 57 -9.74 6.80 1.07
C GLU A 57 -9.53 7.16 2.55
N LYS A 58 -10.60 7.53 3.27
CA LYS A 58 -10.54 7.74 4.73
C LYS A 58 -10.25 6.43 5.46
N SER A 59 -10.94 5.35 5.12
CA SER A 59 -10.74 4.01 5.71
C SER A 59 -9.31 3.52 5.44
N PHE A 60 -8.81 3.70 4.21
CA PHE A 60 -7.46 3.32 3.83
C PHE A 60 -6.40 4.21 4.47
N ASN A 61 -6.63 5.53 4.58
CA ASN A 61 -5.75 6.40 5.36
C ASN A 61 -5.75 6.05 6.85
N ILE A 62 -6.85 5.51 7.40
CA ILE A 62 -6.87 4.97 8.77
C ILE A 62 -6.03 3.69 8.87
N PHE A 63 -6.16 2.76 7.90
CA PHE A 63 -5.42 1.50 7.91
C PHE A 63 -3.93 1.65 7.57
N PHE A 64 -3.59 2.63 6.73
CA PHE A 64 -2.26 2.86 6.17
C PHE A 64 -1.67 4.22 6.57
N GLY A 65 -2.21 4.86 7.60
CA GLY A 65 -1.71 6.16 8.08
C GLY A 65 -0.27 6.12 8.61
N ASP A 66 0.20 4.93 8.99
CA ASP A 66 1.60 4.70 9.38
C ASP A 66 2.54 4.65 8.16
N ILE A 67 2.02 4.42 6.95
CA ILE A 67 2.80 4.48 5.71
C ILE A 67 2.97 5.95 5.34
N LYS A 68 4.22 6.41 5.26
CA LYS A 68 4.55 7.80 4.96
C LYS A 68 5.31 7.90 3.65
N PHE A 69 5.15 9.03 2.97
CA PHE A 69 5.96 9.30 1.78
C PHE A 69 7.45 9.29 2.12
N GLU A 70 7.87 9.67 3.33
CA GLU A 70 9.26 9.69 3.77
C GLU A 70 9.88 8.29 3.96
N ASP A 71 9.07 7.23 4.02
CA ASP A 71 9.56 5.86 4.25
C ASP A 71 10.58 5.44 3.18
N LYS A 72 11.69 4.85 3.62
CA LYS A 72 12.78 4.45 2.70
C LYS A 72 12.33 3.42 1.67
N GLU A 73 11.36 2.59 2.03
CA GLU A 73 10.85 1.50 1.21
C GLU A 73 9.32 1.51 1.23
N PRO A 74 8.67 1.03 0.16
CA PRO A 74 7.22 0.86 0.16
C PRO A 74 6.83 -0.24 1.14
N PHE A 75 5.60 -0.19 1.64
CA PHE A 75 5.05 -1.24 2.49
C PHE A 75 4.90 -2.54 1.72
N ASP A 76 5.41 -3.64 2.26
CA ASP A 76 5.40 -4.96 1.64
C ASP A 76 4.22 -5.79 2.15
N ILE A 77 3.23 -5.98 1.27
CA ILE A 77 2.03 -6.77 1.53
C ILE A 77 2.38 -8.24 1.75
N VAL A 78 3.31 -8.79 0.96
CA VAL A 78 3.69 -10.20 1.04
C VAL A 78 4.32 -10.50 2.40
N LYS A 79 5.23 -9.64 2.83
CA LYS A 79 5.86 -9.73 4.15
C LYS A 79 4.81 -9.59 5.26
N ALA A 80 3.90 -8.63 5.15
CA ALA A 80 2.83 -8.45 6.13
C ALA A 80 1.94 -9.69 6.23
N MET A 81 1.50 -10.26 5.11
CA MET A 81 0.65 -11.47 5.07
C MET A 81 1.35 -12.69 5.67
N ASN A 82 2.67 -12.83 5.48
CA ASN A 82 3.44 -13.92 6.07
C ASN A 82 3.70 -13.76 7.58
N THR A 83 3.57 -12.55 8.12
CA THR A 83 3.82 -12.25 9.55
C THR A 83 2.53 -12.28 10.38
N ILE A 84 1.37 -12.30 9.72
CA ILE A 84 0.06 -12.45 10.36
C ILE A 84 -0.30 -13.94 10.37
N GLU A 85 0.15 -14.64 11.43
CA GLU A 85 -0.31 -15.98 11.80
C GLU A 85 -1.84 -15.99 11.97
#